data_AF-A0AAN8FN44-F1
#
_entry.id   AF-A0AAN8FN44-F1
#
_cell.length_a   1.000
_cell.length_b   1.000
_cell.length_c   1.000
_cell.angle_alpha   90.00
_cell.angle_beta   90.00
_cell.angle_gamma   90.00
#
_symmetry.space_group_name_H-M   'P 1'
#
loop_
_entity.id
_entity.type
_entity.pdbx_description
1 polymer ?
#
loop_
_entity_poly.entity_id
_entity_poly.type
_entity_poly.pdbx_seq_one_letter_code
_entity_poly.pdbx_strand_id
1 'polypeptide(L)'
;EKVSSVGAVLVVARAYMLMKQTPKAKAVLKRVVGHPWSLEDADYLEKCWLLLADLYINQNKSEQANTVLRTVLQHNASSIKAFEFLGYLLEREQKFNDAAANYDDAWKLSRMRNPAIGYKLAYNLLKCKRLFDCIEVCHHVL
;
A
#
# COMPACT_ATOMS: atom_id res chain seq x y z
N GLU A 1 2.93 8.54 25.89
CA GLU A 1 3.76 9.66 25.37
C GLU A 1 3.09 10.23 24.14
N LYS A 2 2.76 11.53 24.13
CA LYS A 2 2.19 12.21 22.96
C LYS A 2 3.24 12.21 21.84
N VAL A 3 2.83 11.85 20.62
CA VAL A 3 3.69 11.95 19.44
C VAL A 3 3.91 13.44 19.18
N SER A 4 5.11 13.96 19.45
CA SER A 4 5.41 15.39 19.29
C SER A 4 5.55 15.82 17.83
N SER A 5 5.89 14.90 16.93
CA SER A 5 5.95 15.15 15.48
C SER A 5 5.85 13.83 14.72
N VAL A 6 4.86 13.73 13.83
CA VAL A 6 4.65 12.54 12.98
C VAL A 6 5.83 12.35 12.02
N GLY A 7 6.38 13.45 11.48
CA GLY A 7 7.57 13.43 10.64
C GLY A 7 8.80 12.83 11.33
N ALA A 8 9.05 13.21 12.59
CA ALA A 8 10.16 12.64 13.36
C ALA A 8 9.98 11.12 13.56
N VAL A 9 8.75 10.69 13.84
CA VAL A 9 8.44 9.25 13.96
C VAL A 9 8.74 8.50 12.65
N LEU A 10 8.36 9.06 11.50
CA LEU A 10 8.64 8.45 10.21
C LEU A 10 10.14 8.24 10.00
N VAL A 11 10.96 9.24 10.32
CA VAL A 11 12.42 9.17 10.20
C VAL A 11 13.00 8.10 11.11
N VAL A 12 12.60 8.08 12.38
CA VAL A 12 13.05 7.07 13.36
C VAL A 12 12.64 5.66 12.92
N ALA A 13 11.41 5.48 12.42
CA ALA A 13 10.94 4.19 11.92
C ALA A 13 11.79 3.71 10.74
N ARG A 14 12.09 4.58 9.77
CA ARG A 14 12.97 4.28 8.63
C ARG A 14 14.40 3.96 9.07
N ALA A 15 14.95 4.68 10.05
CA ALA A 15 16.26 4.39 10.61
C ALA A 15 16.29 2.98 11.23
N TYR A 16 15.28 2.61 12.02
CA TYR A 16 15.18 1.26 12.57
C TYR A 16 15.05 0.18 11.48
N MET A 17 14.37 0.47 10.36
CA MET A 17 14.30 -0.44 9.21
C MET A 17 15.68 -0.67 8.58
N LEU A 18 16.47 0.39 8.40
CA LEU A 18 17.84 0.28 7.88
C LEU A 18 18.76 -0.50 8.82
N MET A 19 18.58 -0.34 10.13
CA MET A 19 19.29 -1.11 11.15
C MET A 19 18.77 -2.54 11.31
N LYS A 20 17.83 -3.00 10.47
CA LYS A 20 17.16 -4.31 10.54
C LYS A 20 16.40 -4.57 11.85
N GLN A 21 16.11 -3.53 12.63
CA GLN A 21 15.36 -3.59 13.89
C GLN A 21 13.86 -3.41 13.63
N THR A 22 13.28 -4.32 12.82
CA THR A 22 11.87 -4.26 12.40
C THR A 22 10.85 -4.23 13.56
N PRO A 23 11.06 -4.91 14.71
CA PRO A 23 10.10 -4.84 15.82
C PRO A 23 10.03 -3.45 16.46
N LYS A 24 11.17 -2.76 16.56
CA LYS A 24 11.23 -1.39 17.11
C LYS A 24 10.59 -0.39 16.16
N ALA A 25 10.85 -0.49 14.85
CA ALA A 25 10.20 0.34 13.85
C ALA A 25 8.67 0.26 13.97
N LYS A 26 8.14 -0.96 14.07
CA LYS A 26 6.71 -1.21 14.24
C LYS A 26 6.13 -0.63 15.53
N ALA A 27 6.83 -0.77 16.65
CA ALA A 27 6.39 -0.24 17.94
C ALA A 27 6.23 1.29 17.89
N VAL A 28 7.17 1.98 17.23
CA VAL A 28 7.10 3.44 17.05
C VAL A 28 5.94 3.82 16.12
N LEU A 29 5.76 3.13 14.98
CA LEU A 29 4.69 3.38 14.02
C LEU A 29 3.28 3.15 14.59
N LYS A 30 3.12 2.16 15.47
CA LYS A 30 1.82 1.91 16.15
C LYS A 30 1.33 3.11 16.96
N ARG A 31 2.24 3.94 17.49
CA ARG A 31 1.87 5.16 18.22
C ARG A 31 1.22 6.20 17.31
N VAL A 32 1.53 6.18 16.01
CA VAL A 32 1.00 7.12 15.02
C VAL A 32 -0.44 6.77 14.61
N VAL A 33 -0.84 5.51 14.70
CA VAL A 33 -2.21 5.08 14.33
C VAL A 33 -3.27 5.77 15.19
N GLY A 34 -2.96 6.09 16.45
CA GLY A 34 -3.85 6.84 17.33
C GLY A 34 -3.71 8.37 17.24
N HIS A 35 -2.83 8.89 16.38
CA HIS A 35 -2.67 10.33 16.20
C HIS A 35 -3.84 10.89 15.40
N PRO A 36 -4.47 12.00 15.82
CA PRO A 36 -5.55 12.60 15.04
C PRO A 36 -5.04 13.00 13.66
N TRP A 37 -5.88 12.79 12.65
CA TRP A 37 -5.57 13.25 11.31
C TRP A 37 -5.61 14.79 11.27
N SER A 38 -4.59 15.38 10.65
CA SER A 38 -4.49 16.82 10.39
C SER A 38 -3.98 17.02 8.97
N LEU A 39 -4.31 18.16 8.35
CA LEU A 39 -3.82 18.46 7.00
C LEU A 39 -2.29 18.64 6.97
N GLU A 40 -1.71 19.21 8.03
CA GLU A 40 -0.27 19.45 8.15
C GLU A 40 0.53 18.15 8.23
N ASP A 41 0.00 17.14 8.92
CA ASP A 41 0.65 15.84 9.07
C ASP A 41 0.22 14.82 8.01
N ALA A 42 -0.72 15.15 7.12
CA ALA A 42 -1.37 14.20 6.21
C ALA A 42 -0.37 13.33 5.43
N ASP A 43 0.62 13.97 4.81
CA ASP A 43 1.68 13.31 4.05
C ASP A 43 2.54 12.36 4.92
N TYR A 44 2.83 12.76 6.15
CA TYR A 44 3.63 11.96 7.07
C TYR A 44 2.84 10.79 7.65
N LEU A 45 1.56 11.01 7.96
CA LEU A 45 0.62 10.00 8.43
C LEU A 45 0.45 8.91 7.38
N GLU A 46 0.19 9.28 6.12
CA GLU A 46 0.09 8.32 5.03
C GLU A 46 1.36 7.48 4.89
N LYS A 47 2.54 8.12 4.88
CA LYS A 47 3.82 7.41 4.80
C LYS A 47 4.05 6.47 5.98
N CYS A 48 3.62 6.85 7.19
CA CYS A 48 3.70 5.99 8.38
C CYS A 48 2.77 4.79 8.28
N TRP A 49 1.52 5.00 7.86
CA TRP A 49 0.53 3.94 7.69
C TRP A 49 0.93 2.97 6.58
N LEU A 50 1.41 3.45 5.44
CA LEU A 50 1.92 2.61 4.36
C LEU A 50 3.12 1.77 4.80
N LEU A 51 4.07 2.36 5.55
CA LEU A 51 5.21 1.63 6.10
C LEU A 51 4.78 0.57 7.13
N LEU A 52 3.78 0.89 7.95
CA LEU A 52 3.22 -0.06 8.91
C LEU A 52 2.47 -1.20 8.22
N ALA A 53 1.73 -0.91 7.14
CA ALA A 53 1.06 -1.91 6.32
C ALA A 53 2.06 -2.85 5.67
N ASP A 54 3.13 -2.34 5.05
CA ASP A 54 4.21 -3.15 4.47
C ASP A 54 4.85 -4.08 5.51
N LEU A 55 5.11 -3.58 6.72
CA LEU A 55 5.59 -4.40 7.84
C LEU A 55 4.61 -5.50 8.24
N TYR A 56 3.29 -5.24 8.21
CA TYR A 56 2.28 -6.28 8.48
C TYR A 56 2.22 -7.32 7.36
N ILE A 57 2.30 -6.90 6.09
CA ILE A 57 2.34 -7.78 4.91
C ILE A 57 3.52 -8.76 5.01
N ASN A 58 4.72 -8.24 5.31
CA ASN A 58 5.94 -9.02 5.47
C ASN A 58 5.92 -9.98 6.67
N GLN A 59 5.04 -9.72 7.66
CA GLN A 59 4.82 -10.60 8.81
C GLN A 59 3.63 -11.56 8.61
N ASN A 60 3.07 -11.66 7.41
CA ASN A 60 1.87 -12.46 7.10
C ASN A 60 0.63 -12.06 7.91
N LYS A 61 0.54 -10.81 8.36
CA LYS A 61 -0.60 -10.28 9.12
C LYS A 61 -1.55 -9.51 8.20
N SER A 62 -2.12 -10.22 7.22
CA SER A 62 -2.93 -9.64 6.14
C SER A 62 -4.12 -8.79 6.64
N GLU A 63 -4.86 -9.27 7.64
CA GLU A 63 -5.98 -8.53 8.24
C GLU A 63 -5.55 -7.17 8.84
N GLN A 64 -4.41 -7.14 9.53
CA GLN A 64 -3.89 -5.90 10.11
C GLN A 64 -3.37 -4.95 9.03
N ALA A 65 -2.80 -5.47 7.95
CA ALA A 65 -2.42 -4.65 6.80
C ALA A 65 -3.66 -4.06 6.12
N ASN A 66 -4.69 -4.87 5.86
CA ASN A 66 -5.95 -4.44 5.24
C ASN A 66 -6.62 -3.30 6.01
N THR A 67 -6.71 -3.40 7.34
CA THR A 67 -7.31 -2.33 8.17
C THR A 67 -6.53 -1.02 8.05
N VAL A 68 -5.20 -1.06 8.13
CA VAL A 68 -4.36 0.13 7.96
C VAL A 68 -4.48 0.70 6.54
N LEU A 69 -4.48 -0.12 5.50
CA LEU A 69 -4.62 0.34 4.12
C LEU A 69 -5.98 1.00 3.86
N ARG A 70 -7.06 0.50 4.47
CA ARG A 70 -8.38 1.14 4.41
C ARG A 70 -8.38 2.50 5.08
N THR A 71 -7.67 2.67 6.20
CA THR A 71 -7.51 4.01 6.82
C THR A 71 -6.75 4.98 5.93
N VAL A 72 -5.73 4.51 5.19
CA VAL A 72 -5.04 5.33 4.19
C VAL A 72 -6.02 5.81 3.12
N LEU A 73 -6.80 4.90 2.52
CA LEU A 73 -7.75 5.25 1.47
C LEU A 73 -8.93 6.11 1.95
N GLN A 74 -9.29 6.03 3.23
CA GLN A 74 -10.30 6.91 3.83
C GLN A 74 -9.85 8.37 3.83
N HIS A 75 -8.56 8.64 4.04
CA HIS A 75 -8.00 9.99 4.10
C HIS A 75 -7.37 10.45 2.78
N ASN A 76 -6.83 9.52 2.00
CA ASN A 76 -6.27 9.76 0.67
C ASN A 76 -6.74 8.68 -0.31
N ALA A 77 -7.87 8.94 -0.96
CA ALA A 77 -8.44 8.06 -1.98
C ALA A 77 -7.61 8.00 -3.29
N SER A 78 -6.56 8.83 -3.42
CA SER A 78 -5.65 8.82 -4.58
C SER A 78 -4.32 8.11 -4.29
N SER A 79 -4.21 7.38 -3.17
CA SER A 79 -2.99 6.67 -2.81
C SER A 79 -2.77 5.43 -3.68
N ILE A 80 -1.97 5.59 -4.75
CA ILE A 80 -1.56 4.50 -5.66
C ILE A 80 -0.95 3.34 -4.86
N LYS A 81 -0.12 3.65 -3.86
CA LYS A 81 0.58 2.63 -3.07
C LYS A 81 -0.36 1.81 -2.19
N ALA A 82 -1.42 2.43 -1.67
CA ALA A 82 -2.42 1.71 -0.88
C ALA A 82 -3.17 0.69 -1.72
N PHE A 83 -3.62 1.08 -2.92
CA PHE A 83 -4.24 0.16 -3.88
C PHE A 83 -3.29 -0.96 -4.32
N GLU A 84 -2.01 -0.64 -4.59
CA GLU A 84 -1.01 -1.65 -4.92
C GLU A 84 -0.84 -2.70 -3.79
N PHE A 85 -0.81 -2.26 -2.54
CA PHE A 85 -0.70 -3.17 -1.39
C PHE A 85 -1.97 -4.00 -1.14
N LEU A 86 -3.16 -3.42 -1.33
CA LEU A 86 -4.42 -4.18 -1.27
C LEU A 86 -4.49 -5.23 -2.38
N GLY A 87 -4.13 -4.86 -3.62
CA GLY A 87 -4.04 -5.80 -4.74
C GLY A 87 -3.08 -6.95 -4.44
N TYR A 88 -1.93 -6.65 -3.84
CA TYR A 88 -0.95 -7.67 -3.45
C TYR A 88 -1.48 -8.64 -2.38
N LEU A 89 -2.20 -8.13 -1.36
CA LEU A 89 -2.82 -8.98 -0.35
C LEU A 89 -3.87 -9.91 -0.95
N LEU A 90 -4.72 -9.39 -1.83
CA LEU A 90 -5.77 -10.17 -2.50
C LEU A 90 -5.19 -11.21 -3.46
N GLU A 91 -4.09 -10.88 -4.15
CA GLU A 91 -3.36 -11.81 -5.02
C GLU A 91 -2.82 -13.00 -4.21
N ARG A 92 -2.28 -12.76 -3.01
CA ARG A 92 -1.83 -13.81 -2.10
C ARG A 92 -2.97 -14.68 -1.57
N GLU A 93 -4.17 -14.12 -1.46
CA GLU A 93 -5.41 -14.84 -1.12
C GLU A 93 -6.05 -15.54 -2.34
N GLN A 94 -5.42 -15.48 -3.52
CA GLN A 94 -5.95 -16.01 -4.79
C GLN A 94 -7.26 -15.37 -5.24
N LYS A 95 -7.60 -14.19 -4.71
CA LYS A 95 -8.76 -13.39 -5.13
C LYS A 95 -8.38 -12.49 -6.31
N PHE A 96 -8.04 -13.11 -7.44
CA PHE A 96 -7.48 -12.42 -8.60
C PHE A 96 -8.42 -11.35 -9.19
N ASN A 97 -9.75 -11.53 -9.10
CA ASN A 97 -10.72 -10.54 -9.58
C ASN A 97 -10.64 -9.23 -8.77
N ASP A 98 -10.65 -9.35 -7.44
CA ASP A 98 -10.57 -8.18 -6.55
C ASP A 98 -9.17 -7.55 -6.62
N ALA A 99 -8.12 -8.37 -6.75
CA ALA A 99 -6.76 -7.90 -6.96
C ALA A 99 -6.63 -7.09 -8.25
N ALA A 100 -7.20 -7.57 -9.36
CA ALA A 100 -7.22 -6.87 -10.64
C ALA A 100 -7.94 -5.52 -10.51
N ALA A 101 -9.07 -5.44 -9.79
CA ALA A 101 -9.77 -4.17 -9.58
C ALA A 101 -8.89 -3.14 -8.83
N ASN A 102 -8.21 -3.56 -7.76
CA ASN A 102 -7.32 -2.67 -7.01
C ASN A 102 -6.10 -2.23 -7.85
N TYR A 103 -5.51 -3.14 -8.63
CA TYR A 103 -4.41 -2.78 -9.53
C TYR A 103 -4.86 -1.89 -10.69
N ASP A 104 -6.09 -2.02 -11.17
CA ASP A 104 -6.67 -1.15 -12.20
C ASP A 104 -6.88 0.29 -11.67
N ASP A 105 -7.40 0.44 -10.45
CA ASP A 105 -7.48 1.75 -9.79
C ASP A 105 -6.08 2.38 -9.62
N ALA A 106 -5.10 1.60 -9.16
CA ALA A 106 -3.71 2.04 -9.05
C ALA A 106 -3.12 2.44 -10.42
N TRP A 107 -3.42 1.66 -11.47
CA TRP A 107 -2.96 1.88 -12.83
C TRP A 107 -3.50 3.20 -13.39
N LYS A 108 -4.81 3.41 -13.28
CA LYS A 108 -5.50 4.65 -13.69
C LYS A 108 -5.00 5.87 -12.93
N LEU A 109 -4.87 5.77 -11.60
CA LEU A 109 -4.35 6.87 -10.77
C LEU A 109 -2.90 7.22 -11.12
N SER A 110 -2.09 6.22 -11.49
CA SER A 110 -0.72 6.44 -12.00
C SER A 110 -0.67 7.00 -13.44
N ARG A 111 -1.83 7.29 -14.04
CA ARG A 111 -1.99 7.67 -15.46
C ARG A 111 -1.36 6.67 -16.42
N MET A 112 -1.38 5.39 -16.06
CA MET A 112 -0.83 4.30 -16.87
C MET A 112 0.68 4.44 -17.15
N ARG A 113 1.42 5.11 -16.24
CA ARG A 113 2.86 5.39 -16.40
C ARG A 113 3.78 4.49 -15.57
N ASN A 114 3.22 3.60 -14.74
CA ASN A 114 4.00 2.73 -13.87
C ASN A 114 3.97 1.26 -14.35
N PRO A 115 4.93 0.84 -15.21
CA PRO A 115 4.98 -0.52 -15.76
C PRO A 115 4.82 -1.63 -14.73
N ALA A 116 5.38 -1.46 -13.53
CA ALA A 116 5.28 -2.48 -12.49
C ALA A 116 3.84 -2.76 -12.05
N ILE A 117 2.98 -1.73 -11.99
CA ILE A 117 1.56 -1.87 -11.70
C ILE A 117 0.84 -2.50 -12.90
N GLY A 118 1.16 -2.06 -14.12
CA GLY A 118 0.60 -2.62 -15.36
C GLY A 118 0.89 -4.12 -15.50
N TYR A 119 2.11 -4.58 -15.21
CA TYR A 119 2.44 -6.00 -15.23
C TYR A 119 1.66 -6.80 -14.18
N LYS A 120 1.51 -6.27 -12.95
CA LYS A 120 0.69 -6.91 -11.91
C LYS A 120 -0.78 -6.98 -12.33
N LEU A 121 -1.32 -5.90 -12.91
CA LEU A 121 -2.68 -5.87 -13.43
C LEU A 121 -2.87 -6.92 -14.54
N ALA A 122 -2.01 -6.95 -15.55
CA ALA A 122 -2.05 -7.92 -16.64
C ALA A 122 -1.98 -9.37 -16.13
N TYR A 123 -1.08 -9.65 -15.18
CA TYR A 123 -0.99 -10.97 -14.54
C TYR A 123 -2.31 -11.39 -13.88
N ASN A 124 -2.94 -10.50 -13.12
CA ASN A 124 -4.21 -10.81 -12.45
C ASN A 124 -5.36 -10.96 -13.47
N LEU A 125 -5.41 -10.12 -14.52
CA LEU A 125 -6.39 -10.25 -15.61
C LEU A 125 -6.27 -11.60 -16.34
N LEU A 126 -5.03 -12.06 -16.59
CA LEU A 126 -4.76 -13.38 -17.16
C LEU A 126 -5.30 -14.50 -16.27
N LYS A 127 -5.08 -14.43 -14.95
CA LYS A 127 -5.64 -15.40 -13.99
C LYS A 127 -7.17 -15.42 -13.98
N CYS A 128 -7.80 -14.26 -14.23
CA CYS A 128 -9.24 -14.14 -14.36
C CYS A 128 -9.79 -14.51 -15.76
N LYS A 129 -8.94 -14.93 -16.70
CA LYS A 129 -9.29 -15.20 -18.12
C LYS A 129 -9.85 -14.00 -18.88
N ARG A 130 -9.56 -12.78 -18.41
CA ARG A 130 -9.91 -11.52 -19.10
C ARG A 130 -8.82 -11.19 -20.13
N LEU A 131 -8.77 -11.98 -21.20
CA LEU A 131 -7.66 -11.97 -22.14
C LEU A 131 -7.54 -10.65 -22.95
N PHE A 132 -8.67 -10.06 -23.35
CA PHE A 132 -8.67 -8.79 -24.09
C PHE A 132 -8.06 -7.65 -23.26
N ASP A 133 -8.59 -7.42 -22.06
CA ASP A 133 -8.07 -6.41 -21.12
C ASP A 133 -6.59 -6.64 -20.79
N CYS A 134 -6.18 -7.91 -20.64
CA CYS A 134 -4.78 -8.26 -20.41
C CYS A 134 -3.88 -7.84 -21.58
N ILE A 135 -4.28 -8.10 -22.82
CA ILE A 135 -3.52 -7.75 -24.02
C ILE A 135 -3.39 -6.23 -24.15
N GLU A 136 -4.46 -5.49 -23.89
CA GLU A 136 -4.44 -4.02 -23.92
C GLU A 136 -3.45 -3.44 -22.90
N VAL A 137 -3.48 -3.93 -21.67
CA VAL A 137 -2.54 -3.49 -20.62
C VAL A 137 -1.09 -3.84 -21.01
N CYS A 138 -0.84 -5.05 -21.54
CA CYS A 138 0.49 -5.44 -22.01
C CYS A 138 1.00 -4.54 -23.13
N HIS A 139 0.15 -4.19 -24.11
CA HIS A 139 0.53 -3.28 -25.19
C HIS A 139 0.81 -1.86 -24.71
N HIS A 140 0.11 -1.39 -23.68
CA HIS A 140 0.38 -0.07 -23.11
C HIS A 140 1.69 -0.04 -22.31
N VAL A 141 2.07 -1.17 -21.70
CA VAL A 141 3.27 -1.24 -20.84
C VAL A 141 4.57 -1.39 -21.66
N LEU A 142 4.50 -2.04 -22.83
CA LEU A 142 5.64 -2.29 -23.76
C LEU A 142 5.93 -1.08 -24.65
#